data_AF-A0A2I0DCL0-F1
#
_entry.id   AF-A0A2I0DCL0-F1
#
_cell.length_a   1.000
_cell.length_b   1.000
_cell.length_c   1.000
_cell.angle_alpha   90.00
_cell.angle_beta   90.00
_cell.angle_gamma   90.00
#
_symmetry.space_group_name_H-M   'P 1'
#
loop_
_entity.id
_entity.type
_entity.pdbx_description
1 polymer ?
#
loop_
_entity_poly.entity_id
_entity_poly.type
_entity_poly.pdbx_seq_one_letter_code
_entity_poly.pdbx_strand_id
1 'polypeptide(L)'
;MKIYISQTLIFFSLMGCSSSNTNKNSSLFLKDEIKSILTCATQRDSIATEVSSVSVGWHLDHILLTINQIYSALEKSNPEDFCESLNTGKSMLFAFDEMPLRQAKAIENVRPPKLITIEKNNLDYELAKSNILQMDSLPNNAYFTHPDFGVLKKNEAK
;
A
#
# COMPACT_ATOMS: atom_id res chain seq x y z
N MET A 1 -15.71 31.44 -14.65
CA MET A 1 -15.61 30.75 -15.95
C MET A 1 -14.18 30.90 -16.44
N LYS A 2 -13.36 29.84 -16.33
CA LYS A 2 -12.03 29.76 -16.95
C LYS A 2 -11.98 28.45 -17.70
N ILE A 3 -11.98 28.57 -19.02
CA ILE A 3 -11.85 27.49 -19.99
C ILE A 3 -10.36 27.21 -20.14
N TYR A 4 -9.95 25.96 -19.95
CA TYR A 4 -8.69 25.46 -20.52
C TYR A 4 -9.04 24.20 -21.32
N ILE A 5 -9.08 24.38 -22.64
CA ILE A 5 -9.05 23.30 -23.62
C ILE A 5 -7.57 23.12 -23.96
N SER A 6 -7.04 21.91 -23.79
CA SER A 6 -6.01 21.42 -24.70
C SER A 6 -6.15 19.92 -24.80
N GLN A 7 -6.67 19.50 -25.95
CA GLN A 7 -6.69 18.11 -26.38
C GLN A 7 -5.25 17.64 -26.52
N THR A 8 -4.88 16.57 -25.85
CA THR A 8 -3.74 15.74 -26.30
C THR A 8 -4.28 14.35 -26.54
N LEU A 9 -4.57 14.08 -27.82
CA LEU A 9 -4.61 12.74 -28.40
C LEU A 9 -3.33 12.02 -27.99
N ILE A 10 -3.43 10.95 -27.19
CA ILE A 10 -2.33 10.01 -27.02
C ILE A 10 -2.88 8.60 -27.28
N PHE A 11 -2.25 8.03 -28.31
CA PHE A 11 -2.45 6.74 -28.94
C PHE A 11 -2.78 5.59 -27.98
N PHE A 12 -3.88 4.90 -28.27
CA PHE A 12 -4.09 3.50 -27.91
C PHE A 12 -2.98 2.66 -28.57
N SER A 13 -1.91 2.39 -27.84
CA SER A 13 -0.99 1.31 -28.17
C SER A 13 -1.33 0.13 -27.28
N LEU A 14 -1.94 -0.89 -27.89
CA LEU A 14 -2.04 -2.24 -27.36
C LEU A 14 -0.62 -2.79 -27.18
N MET A 15 -0.02 -2.55 -26.02
CA MET A 15 1.21 -3.24 -25.60
C MET A 15 0.82 -4.34 -24.61
N GLY A 16 1.11 -5.58 -24.98
CA GLY A 16 0.71 -6.77 -24.23
C GLY A 16 1.16 -6.73 -22.77
N CYS A 17 0.25 -7.09 -21.87
CA CYS A 17 0.57 -7.42 -20.49
C CYS A 17 1.51 -8.62 -20.47
N SER A 18 2.80 -8.35 -20.36
CA SER A 18 3.79 -9.36 -19.98
C SER A 18 3.69 -9.52 -18.46
N SER A 19 2.94 -10.53 -18.00
CA SER A 19 2.89 -10.92 -16.58
C SER A 19 4.29 -11.29 -16.09
N SER A 20 4.96 -10.39 -15.40
CA SER A 20 6.21 -10.68 -14.71
C SER A 20 5.92 -11.45 -13.42
N ASN A 21 6.38 -12.70 -13.39
CA ASN A 21 6.32 -13.57 -12.22
C ASN A 21 7.45 -13.19 -11.24
N THR A 22 7.16 -12.28 -10.31
CA THR A 22 8.10 -11.78 -9.27
C THR A 22 7.85 -12.41 -7.90
N ASN A 23 7.39 -13.66 -7.82
CA ASN A 23 6.85 -14.17 -6.55
C ASN A 23 7.89 -14.58 -5.48
N LYS A 24 9.15 -14.87 -5.83
CA LYS A 24 10.11 -15.42 -4.84
C LYS A 24 11.01 -14.40 -4.12
N ASN A 25 11.08 -13.15 -4.60
CA ASN A 25 11.97 -12.12 -4.03
C ASN A 25 11.23 -10.96 -3.33
N SER A 26 9.89 -10.94 -3.37
CA SER A 26 9.09 -9.82 -2.86
C SER A 26 9.11 -9.70 -1.33
N SER A 27 9.08 -10.82 -0.60
CA SER A 27 9.11 -10.77 0.87
C SER A 27 10.49 -10.38 1.43
N LEU A 28 11.57 -10.66 0.70
CA LEU A 28 12.91 -10.18 1.03
C LEU A 28 13.02 -8.67 0.77
N PHE A 29 12.54 -8.21 -0.39
CA PHE A 29 12.48 -6.78 -0.72
C PHE A 29 11.71 -5.97 0.33
N LEU A 30 10.50 -6.40 0.71
CA LEU A 30 9.70 -5.70 1.71
C LEU A 30 10.38 -5.62 3.09
N LYS A 31 11.14 -6.64 3.49
CA LYS A 31 11.91 -6.57 4.75
C LYS A 31 12.99 -5.51 4.71
N ASP A 32 13.72 -5.44 3.59
CA ASP A 32 14.78 -4.45 3.41
C ASP A 32 14.21 -3.03 3.37
N GLU A 33 13.06 -2.84 2.72
CA GLU A 33 12.35 -1.56 2.70
C GLU A 33 11.88 -1.13 4.09
N ILE A 34 11.26 -2.01 4.88
CA ILE A 34 10.83 -1.65 6.24
C ILE A 34 12.03 -1.31 7.13
N LYS A 35 13.13 -2.05 6.99
CA LYS A 35 14.38 -1.73 7.68
C LYS A 35 14.91 -0.35 7.29
N SER A 36 14.85 0.00 6.00
CA SER A 36 15.21 1.33 5.49
C SER A 36 14.33 2.41 6.11
N ILE A 37 13.01 2.21 6.10
CA ILE A 37 12.02 3.13 6.66
C ILE A 37 12.27 3.39 8.16
N LEU A 38 12.70 2.38 8.93
CA LEU A 38 13.02 2.54 10.35
C LEU A 38 14.21 3.49 10.61
N THR A 39 15.11 3.66 9.65
CA THR A 39 16.23 4.62 9.82
C THR A 39 15.72 6.08 9.92
N CYS A 40 14.54 6.35 9.37
CA CYS A 40 13.88 7.65 9.47
C CYS A 40 13.25 7.92 10.85
N ALA A 41 13.23 6.94 11.77
CA ALA A 41 12.70 7.12 13.12
C ALA A 41 13.43 8.21 13.93
N THR A 42 14.69 8.52 13.59
CA THR A 42 15.44 9.63 14.20
C THR A 42 14.85 11.01 13.88
N GLN A 43 14.09 11.11 12.79
CA GLN A 43 13.46 12.34 12.32
C GLN A 43 11.94 12.33 12.54
N ARG A 44 11.44 11.47 13.45
CA ARG A 44 10.01 11.23 13.64
C ARG A 44 9.18 12.49 13.84
N ASP A 45 9.71 13.45 14.59
CA ASP A 45 9.01 14.70 14.92
C ASP A 45 9.19 15.79 13.84
N SER A 46 10.04 15.54 12.84
CA SER A 46 10.26 16.46 11.73
C SER A 46 9.03 16.55 10.82
N ILE A 47 8.70 17.78 10.44
CA ILE A 47 7.65 18.10 9.47
C ILE A 47 8.22 19.10 8.48
N ALA A 48 8.21 18.74 7.19
CA ALA A 48 8.54 19.62 6.07
C ALA A 48 7.23 20.07 5.41
N THR A 49 6.65 21.17 5.88
CA THR A 49 5.28 21.62 5.52
C THR A 49 5.06 21.88 4.04
N GLU A 50 6.13 22.21 3.32
CA GLU A 50 6.18 22.38 1.86
C GLU A 50 5.98 21.05 1.11
N VAL A 51 6.38 19.93 1.72
CA VAL A 51 6.27 18.58 1.16
C VAL A 51 5.04 17.85 1.69
N SER A 52 4.81 17.88 3.00
CA SER A 52 3.77 17.09 3.66
C SER A 52 3.08 17.86 4.79
N SER A 53 1.77 17.63 4.94
CA SER A 53 0.99 18.19 6.05
C SER A 53 1.13 17.42 7.36
N VAL A 54 1.88 16.32 7.38
CA VAL A 54 2.04 15.42 8.54
C VAL A 54 3.53 15.09 8.76
N SER A 55 3.86 14.61 9.96
CA SER A 55 5.24 14.29 10.35
C SER A 55 5.76 13.01 9.73
N VAL A 56 7.09 12.86 9.72
CA VAL A 56 7.74 11.59 9.37
C VAL A 56 7.17 10.45 10.21
N GLY A 57 6.97 10.67 11.51
CA GLY A 57 6.37 9.69 12.41
C GLY A 57 4.98 9.25 12.00
N TRP A 58 4.14 10.17 11.56
CA TRP A 58 2.82 9.81 11.04
C TRP A 58 2.93 8.87 9.84
N HIS A 59 3.85 9.13 8.91
CA HIS A 59 4.07 8.23 7.76
C HIS A 59 4.59 6.86 8.18
N LEU A 60 5.56 6.81 9.10
CA LEU A 60 6.08 5.55 9.65
C LEU A 60 4.95 4.71 10.25
N ASP A 61 4.16 5.32 11.13
CA ASP A 61 3.07 4.64 11.80
C ASP A 61 1.99 4.18 10.81
N HIS A 62 1.69 4.99 9.79
CA HIS A 62 0.71 4.66 8.75
C HIS A 62 1.14 3.44 7.92
N ILE A 63 2.41 3.38 7.53
CA ILE A 63 2.97 2.26 6.77
C ILE A 63 2.87 0.96 7.58
N LEU A 64 3.29 0.98 8.85
CA LEU A 64 3.25 -0.19 9.72
C LEU A 64 1.81 -0.69 9.95
N LEU A 65 0.88 0.23 10.22
CA LEU A 65 -0.53 -0.11 10.37
C LEU A 65 -1.11 -0.71 9.08
N THR A 66 -0.74 -0.17 7.92
CA THR A 66 -1.21 -0.65 6.62
C THR A 66 -0.77 -2.08 6.38
N ILE A 67 0.50 -2.41 6.59
CA ILE A 67 1.02 -3.78 6.45
C ILE A 67 0.27 -4.74 7.37
N ASN A 68 0.13 -4.37 8.64
CA ASN A 68 -0.52 -5.21 9.64
C ASN A 68 -1.99 -5.47 9.30
N GLN A 69 -2.69 -4.48 8.75
CA GLN A 69 -4.08 -4.64 8.36
C GLN A 69 -4.29 -5.40 7.08
N ILE A 70 -3.43 -5.20 6.07
CA ILE A 70 -3.46 -6.02 4.85
C ILE A 70 -3.27 -7.48 5.21
N TYR A 71 -2.26 -7.81 6.02
CA TYR A 71 -2.06 -9.18 6.49
C TYR A 71 -3.28 -9.72 7.25
N SER A 72 -3.80 -8.95 8.21
CA SER A 72 -4.97 -9.39 8.98
C SER A 72 -6.21 -9.61 8.11
N ALA A 73 -6.41 -8.79 7.07
CA ALA A 73 -7.51 -8.96 6.13
C ALA A 73 -7.32 -10.21 5.26
N LEU A 74 -6.11 -10.46 4.77
CA LEU A 74 -5.77 -11.66 4.00
C LEU A 74 -5.95 -12.92 4.85
N GLU A 75 -5.46 -12.93 6.10
CA GLU A 75 -5.57 -14.06 7.02
C GLU A 75 -7.02 -14.40 7.36
N LYS A 76 -7.89 -13.39 7.49
CA LYS A 76 -9.33 -13.56 7.79
C LYS A 76 -10.17 -13.90 6.56
N SER A 77 -9.63 -13.74 5.35
CA SER A 77 -10.37 -14.02 4.13
C SER A 77 -10.60 -15.51 3.95
N ASN A 78 -11.79 -15.88 3.50
CA ASN A 78 -12.07 -17.25 3.07
C ASN A 78 -11.69 -17.38 1.58
N PRO A 79 -10.66 -18.14 1.21
CA PRO A 79 -10.21 -18.18 -0.17
C PRO A 79 -11.25 -18.71 -1.19
N GLU A 80 -12.28 -19.43 -0.72
CA GLU A 80 -13.39 -19.90 -1.56
C GLU A 80 -14.35 -18.77 -1.99
N ASP A 81 -14.43 -17.70 -1.19
CA ASP A 81 -15.29 -16.54 -1.46
C ASP A 81 -14.62 -15.52 -2.41
N PHE A 82 -13.41 -15.83 -2.87
CA PHE A 82 -12.65 -14.97 -3.75
C PHE A 82 -13.36 -14.80 -5.12
N CYS A 83 -13.64 -13.55 -5.49
CA CYS A 83 -14.19 -13.20 -6.79
C CYS A 83 -13.42 -12.04 -7.42
N GLU A 84 -12.97 -12.21 -8.67
CA GLU A 84 -12.28 -11.16 -9.42
C GLU A 84 -13.24 -10.02 -9.76
N SER A 85 -12.89 -8.78 -9.39
CA SER A 85 -13.60 -7.58 -9.82
C SER A 85 -12.75 -6.80 -10.82
N LEU A 86 -13.25 -6.56 -12.02
CA LEU A 86 -12.65 -5.61 -12.97
C LEU A 86 -12.93 -4.18 -12.48
N ASN A 87 -11.99 -3.62 -11.72
CA ASN A 87 -12.04 -2.22 -11.29
C ASN A 87 -11.31 -1.36 -12.32
N THR A 88 -12.05 -0.61 -13.13
CA THR A 88 -11.49 0.27 -14.17
C THR A 88 -10.64 1.39 -13.60
N GLY A 89 -10.95 1.89 -12.40
CA GLY A 89 -10.14 2.86 -11.67
C GLY A 89 -8.80 2.29 -11.24
N LYS A 90 -8.79 1.05 -10.72
CA LYS A 90 -7.57 0.27 -10.46
C LYS A 90 -6.74 0.15 -11.75
N SER A 91 -7.34 -0.37 -12.83
CA SER A 91 -6.64 -0.56 -14.11
C SER A 91 -6.03 0.74 -14.63
N MET A 92 -6.73 1.85 -14.49
CA MET A 92 -6.24 3.17 -14.88
C MET A 92 -5.04 3.60 -14.02
N LEU A 93 -5.14 3.50 -12.70
CA LEU A 93 -4.06 3.88 -11.77
C LEU A 93 -2.80 3.01 -11.93
N PHE A 94 -2.95 1.71 -12.23
CA PHE A 94 -1.81 0.83 -12.51
C PHE A 94 -1.23 1.01 -13.91
N ALA A 95 -1.97 1.62 -14.85
CA ALA A 95 -1.48 1.93 -16.20
C ALA A 95 -0.67 3.22 -16.27
N PHE A 96 -0.81 4.10 -15.28
CA PHE A 96 -0.02 5.32 -15.16
C PHE A 96 1.07 5.14 -14.11
N ASP A 97 2.32 5.44 -14.46
CA ASP A 97 3.46 5.44 -13.52
C ASP A 97 3.40 6.61 -12.50
N GLU A 98 2.33 7.42 -12.55
CA GLU A 98 2.14 8.58 -11.68
C GLU A 98 0.92 8.41 -10.79
N MET A 99 1.15 8.42 -9.48
CA MET A 99 0.07 8.46 -8.49
C MET A 99 -0.48 9.88 -8.36
N PRO A 100 -1.81 10.07 -8.29
CA PRO A 100 -2.40 11.39 -8.12
C PRO A 100 -2.00 11.98 -6.76
N LEU A 101 -1.02 12.87 -6.80
CA LEU A 101 -0.49 13.53 -5.61
C LEU A 101 -1.59 14.31 -4.90
N ARG A 102 -1.55 14.30 -3.56
CA ARG A 102 -2.42 15.07 -2.65
C ARG A 102 -3.91 14.71 -2.69
N GLN A 103 -4.31 13.68 -3.43
CA GLN A 103 -5.71 13.23 -3.51
C GLN A 103 -5.98 11.99 -2.65
N ALA A 104 -4.98 11.13 -2.45
CA ALA A 104 -5.11 9.94 -1.62
C ALA A 104 -5.29 10.30 -0.14
N LYS A 105 -6.31 9.71 0.50
CA LYS A 105 -6.61 9.86 1.92
C LYS A 105 -6.50 8.51 2.61
N ALA A 106 -5.77 8.45 3.72
CA ALA A 106 -5.70 7.26 4.55
C ALA A 106 -7.09 6.93 5.11
N ILE A 107 -7.46 5.64 5.02
CA ILE A 107 -8.69 5.09 5.60
C ILE A 107 -8.57 5.13 7.12
N GLU A 108 -9.71 5.26 7.80
CA GLU A 108 -9.77 5.39 9.27
C GLU A 108 -9.02 4.28 10.01
N ASN A 109 -9.13 3.03 9.52
CA ASN A 109 -8.51 1.88 10.15
C ASN A 109 -6.97 1.96 10.15
N VAL A 110 -6.34 2.46 9.09
CA VAL A 110 -4.88 2.60 8.97
C VAL A 110 -4.40 4.00 9.32
N ARG A 111 -5.27 4.86 9.85
CA ARG A 111 -4.90 6.21 10.28
C ARG A 111 -4.20 6.15 11.65
N PRO A 112 -2.94 6.59 11.75
CA PRO A 112 -2.25 6.66 13.03
C PRO A 112 -3.03 7.50 14.06
N PRO A 113 -3.23 7.02 15.30
CA PRO A 113 -3.74 7.87 16.38
C PRO A 113 -2.81 9.06 16.64
N LYS A 114 -3.37 10.11 17.25
CA LYS A 114 -2.67 11.39 17.48
C LYS A 114 -1.41 11.25 18.34
N LEU A 115 -1.35 10.24 19.20
CA LEU A 115 -0.22 9.94 20.07
C LEU A 115 0.13 8.47 19.92
N ILE A 116 1.32 8.20 19.37
CA ILE A 116 1.90 6.86 19.30
C ILE A 116 3.23 6.90 20.03
N THR A 117 3.37 6.06 21.05
CA THR A 117 4.62 5.91 21.81
C THR A 117 5.65 5.15 20.98
N ILE A 118 6.94 5.39 21.25
CA ILE A 118 8.04 4.65 20.60
C ILE A 118 7.89 3.14 20.84
N GLU A 119 7.45 2.75 22.03
CA GLU A 119 7.17 1.35 22.37
C GLU A 119 6.09 0.73 21.46
N LYS A 120 4.98 1.44 21.23
CA LYS A 120 3.93 0.98 20.32
C LYS A 120 4.41 0.87 18.88
N ASN A 121 5.22 1.83 18.43
CA ASN A 121 5.83 1.79 17.09
C ASN A 121 6.74 0.55 16.92
N ASN A 122 7.58 0.25 17.91
CA ASN A 122 8.43 -0.95 17.89
C ASN A 122 7.61 -2.24 17.87
N LEU A 123 6.51 -2.31 18.63
CA LEU A 123 5.60 -3.46 18.60
C LEU A 123 4.93 -3.61 17.23
N ASP A 124 4.46 -2.52 16.63
CA ASP A 124 3.86 -2.54 15.30
C ASP A 124 4.86 -2.95 14.21
N TYR A 125 6.12 -2.57 14.38
CA TYR A 125 7.22 -2.95 13.50
C TYR A 125 7.53 -4.45 13.58
N GLU A 126 7.72 -5.01 14.77
CA GLU A 126 7.98 -6.46 14.91
C GLU A 126 6.78 -7.28 14.41
N LEU A 127 5.56 -6.79 14.64
CA LEU A 127 4.36 -7.39 14.07
C LEU A 127 4.36 -7.33 12.54
N ALA A 128 4.67 -6.18 11.93
CA ALA A 128 4.71 -6.02 10.47
C ALA A 128 5.75 -6.96 9.83
N LYS A 129 6.92 -7.08 10.45
CA LYS A 129 7.99 -7.98 10.02
C LYS A 129 7.58 -9.46 10.10
N SER A 130 6.89 -9.85 11.18
CA SER A 130 6.32 -11.19 11.31
C SER A 130 5.25 -11.46 10.25
N ASN A 131 4.35 -10.49 10.05
CA ASN A 131 3.25 -10.61 9.11
C ASN A 131 3.73 -10.78 7.68
N ILE A 132 4.78 -10.05 7.25
CA ILE A 132 5.36 -10.22 5.90
C ILE A 132 5.94 -11.61 5.69
N LEU A 133 6.58 -12.18 6.71
CA LEU A 133 7.09 -13.55 6.69
C LEU A 133 5.95 -14.57 6.55
N GLN A 134 4.88 -14.38 7.32
CA GLN A 134 3.73 -15.27 7.31
C GLN A 134 2.87 -15.08 6.05
N MET A 135 2.94 -13.93 5.39
CA MET A 135 2.17 -13.66 4.18
C MET A 135 2.57 -14.59 3.02
N ASP A 136 3.75 -15.22 3.03
CA ASP A 136 4.12 -16.24 2.05
C ASP A 136 3.35 -17.55 2.25
N SER A 137 2.93 -17.89 3.48
CA SER A 137 2.23 -19.15 3.78
C SER A 137 0.71 -19.09 3.55
N LEU A 138 0.14 -17.90 3.36
CA LEU A 138 -1.28 -17.74 3.09
C LEU A 138 -1.68 -18.32 1.71
N PRO A 139 -2.92 -18.81 1.54
CA PRO A 139 -3.43 -19.29 0.25
C PRO A 139 -3.29 -18.24 -0.86
N ASN A 140 -3.06 -18.66 -2.11
CA ASN A 140 -2.86 -17.72 -3.23
C ASN A 140 -4.11 -16.91 -3.58
N ASN A 141 -5.29 -17.45 -3.29
CA ASN A 141 -6.59 -16.83 -3.42
C ASN A 141 -7.07 -16.14 -2.14
N ALA A 142 -6.22 -16.03 -1.10
CA ALA A 142 -6.49 -15.09 -0.02
C ALA A 142 -6.59 -13.67 -0.60
N TYR A 143 -7.51 -12.87 -0.09
CA TYR A 143 -7.83 -11.57 -0.66
C TYR A 143 -8.21 -10.54 0.39
N PHE A 144 -8.18 -9.28 0.01
CA PHE A 144 -8.75 -8.20 0.81
C PHE A 144 -9.46 -7.20 -0.10
N THR A 145 -10.33 -6.38 0.48
CA THR A 145 -11.04 -5.33 -0.26
C THR A 145 -10.45 -3.97 0.09
N HIS A 146 -9.96 -3.26 -0.92
CA HIS A 146 -9.52 -1.88 -0.82
C HIS A 146 -10.62 -0.93 -1.32
N PRO A 147 -10.93 0.19 -0.65
CA PRO A 147 -11.98 1.12 -1.06
C PRO A 147 -11.85 1.61 -2.50
N ASP A 148 -10.63 1.96 -2.92
CA ASP A 148 -10.39 2.49 -4.27
C ASP A 148 -10.02 1.41 -5.29
N PHE A 149 -9.43 0.29 -4.85
CA PHE A 149 -8.88 -0.74 -5.75
C PHE A 149 -9.78 -1.97 -5.88
N GLY A 150 -10.85 -2.06 -5.09
CA GLY A 150 -11.73 -3.23 -5.06
C GLY A 150 -11.03 -4.43 -4.45
N VAL A 151 -11.35 -5.62 -4.94
CA VAL A 151 -10.79 -6.88 -4.42
C VAL A 151 -9.36 -7.08 -4.95
N LEU A 152 -8.43 -7.32 -4.05
CA LEU A 152 -7.02 -7.58 -4.32
C LEU A 152 -6.63 -8.95 -3.77
N LYS A 153 -5.97 -9.78 -4.59
CA LYS A 153 -5.39 -11.05 -4.15
C LYS A 153 -4.09 -10.81 -3.37
N LYS A 154 -3.67 -11.82 -2.59
CA LYS A 154 -2.38 -11.87 -1.89
C LYS A 154 -1.18 -11.41 -2.73
N ASN A 155 -1.09 -11.87 -3.98
CA ASN A 155 0.05 -11.55 -4.84
C ASN A 155 -0.02 -10.13 -5.44
N GLU A 156 -1.19 -9.51 -5.45
CA GLU A 156 -1.37 -8.10 -5.84
C GLU A 156 -1.20 -7.17 -4.64
N ALA A 157 -1.17 -7.74 -3.42
CA ALA A 157 -0.92 -7.04 -2.17
C ALA A 157 0.58 -6.89 -1.86
N LYS A 158 1.46 -7.52 -2.66
CA LYS A 158 2.93 -7.50 -2.55
C LYS A 158 3.52 -6.72 -3.71
#